data_AF-A0A417YSX5-F1
#
_entry.id   AF-A0A417YSX5-F1
#
_cell.length_a   1.000
_cell.length_b   1.000
_cell.length_c   1.000
_cell.angle_alpha   90.00
_cell.angle_beta   90.00
_cell.angle_gamma   90.00
#
_symmetry.space_group_name_H-M   'P 1'
#
loop_
_entity.id
_entity.type
_entity.pdbx_description
1 polymer ?
#
loop_
_entity_poly.entity_id
_entity_poly.type
_entity_poly.pdbx_seq_one_letter_code
_entity_poly.pdbx_strand_id
1 'polypeptide(L)'
;MAGNLLYIPYSIIMLAVIIITWLIVRFKSNKRMTKIFLSISLPIFIIIQLYFWNLEFNNFVKSYVFPSRDFVCEDYGVEVKEIAIPLPKRTVFLGKEEACSPIYSTYVSDTYFLDFYKTELDSMKNRGEVLSYSYVENKDEIGFEVEISPGNKVDILIQRSEDSTGLITIEYKRN
;
A
#
# COMPACT_ATOMS: atom_id res chain seq x y z
N MET A 1 -12.52 -11.33 6.49
CA MET A 1 -11.83 -11.95 5.33
C MET A 1 -12.76 -11.94 4.11
N ALA A 2 -12.95 -10.78 3.48
CA ALA A 2 -13.60 -10.74 2.18
C ALA A 2 -12.54 -11.11 1.13
N GLY A 3 -12.53 -12.37 0.70
CA GLY A 3 -11.73 -12.77 -0.44
C GLY A 3 -12.14 -11.93 -1.64
N ASN A 4 -11.18 -11.31 -2.32
CA ASN A 4 -11.48 -10.56 -3.54
C ASN A 4 -12.08 -11.56 -4.54
N LEU A 5 -13.39 -11.47 -4.82
CA LEU A 5 -14.13 -12.41 -5.68
C LEU A 5 -13.46 -12.58 -7.06
N LEU A 6 -12.76 -11.54 -7.50
CA LEU A 6 -11.94 -11.51 -8.70
C LEU A 6 -10.80 -12.55 -8.72
N TYR A 7 -10.32 -13.04 -7.58
CA TYR A 7 -9.23 -14.02 -7.49
C TYR A 7 -9.69 -15.49 -7.50
N ILE A 8 -11.00 -15.75 -7.43
CA ILE A 8 -11.57 -17.10 -7.48
C ILE A 8 -11.23 -17.80 -8.82
N PRO A 9 -11.41 -17.17 -10.00
CA PRO A 9 -11.06 -17.80 -11.28
C PRO A 9 -9.56 -18.13 -11.39
N TYR A 10 -8.69 -17.23 -10.91
CA TYR A 10 -7.25 -17.43 -10.93
C TYR A 10 -6.82 -18.62 -10.05
N SER A 11 -7.45 -18.77 -8.89
CA SER A 11 -7.19 -19.90 -7.99
C SER A 11 -7.59 -21.24 -8.62
N ILE A 12 -8.74 -21.28 -9.31
CA ILE A 12 -9.21 -22.48 -10.04
C ILE A 12 -8.26 -22.84 -11.19
N ILE A 13 -7.88 -21.86 -12.02
CA ILE A 13 -6.96 -22.07 -13.15
C ILE A 13 -5.61 -22.60 -12.65
N MET A 14 -5.06 -22.01 -11.59
CA MET A 14 -3.79 -22.44 -11.02
C MET A 14 -3.86 -23.88 -10.49
N LEU A 15 -4.95 -24.23 -9.79
CA LEU A 15 -5.15 -25.59 -9.31
C LEU A 15 -5.25 -26.59 -10.48
N ALA A 16 -5.94 -26.23 -11.56
CA ALA A 16 -6.00 -27.04 -12.78
C ALA A 16 -4.60 -27.24 -13.40
N VAL A 17 -3.78 -26.18 -13.49
CA VAL A 17 -2.39 -26.25 -14.01
C VAL A 17 -1.54 -27.21 -13.17
N ILE A 18 -1.66 -27.15 -11.83
CA ILE A 18 -0.93 -28.05 -10.91
C ILE A 18 -1.37 -29.51 -11.10
N ILE A 19 -2.67 -29.78 -11.26
CA ILE A 19 -3.17 -31.13 -11.51
C ILE A 19 -2.65 -31.66 -12.85
N ILE A 20 -2.71 -30.87 -13.92
CA ILE A 20 -2.23 -31.27 -15.25
C ILE A 20 -0.73 -31.56 -15.21
N THR A 21 0.07 -30.67 -14.62
CA THR A 21 1.53 -30.89 -14.50
C THR A 21 1.86 -32.09 -13.62
N TRP A 22 1.13 -32.30 -12.52
CA TRP A 22 1.28 -33.49 -11.70
C TRP A 22 0.99 -34.78 -12.47
N LEU A 23 -0.09 -34.82 -13.27
CA LEU A 23 -0.42 -35.96 -14.13
C LEU A 23 0.73 -36.25 -15.12
N ILE A 24 1.24 -35.23 -15.80
CA ILE A 24 2.36 -35.37 -16.76
C ILE A 24 3.61 -35.96 -16.08
N VAL A 25 3.97 -35.45 -14.89
CA VAL A 25 5.13 -35.94 -14.12
C VAL A 25 4.91 -37.38 -13.65
N ARG A 26 3.69 -37.74 -13.27
CA ARG A 26 3.33 -39.10 -12.86
C ARG A 26 3.38 -40.09 -14.03
N PHE A 27 2.94 -39.70 -15.22
CA PHE A 27 3.01 -40.55 -16.42
C PHE A 27 4.45 -40.89 -16.85
N LYS A 28 5.43 -40.03 -16.54
CA LYS A 28 6.86 -40.32 -16.77
C LYS A 28 7.49 -41.32 -15.77
N SER A 29 6.70 -41.93 -14.88
CA SER A 29 7.07 -43.06 -13.99
C SER A 29 8.32 -42.88 -13.13
N ASN A 30 8.75 -41.64 -12.87
CA ASN A 30 9.92 -41.37 -12.02
C ASN A 30 9.48 -40.92 -10.63
N LYS A 31 9.31 -41.88 -9.70
CA LYS A 31 8.89 -41.64 -8.30
C LYS A 31 9.72 -40.56 -7.59
N ARG A 32 11.01 -40.43 -7.93
CA ARG A 32 11.90 -39.42 -7.35
C ARG A 32 11.54 -38.00 -7.82
N MET A 33 11.26 -37.84 -9.12
CA MET A 33 10.83 -36.57 -9.70
C MET A 33 9.46 -36.15 -9.17
N THR A 34 8.52 -37.09 -9.00
CA THR A 34 7.20 -36.78 -8.42
C THR A 34 7.32 -36.27 -6.99
N LYS A 35 8.19 -36.87 -6.17
CA LYS A 35 8.41 -36.44 -4.78
C LYS A 35 9.00 -35.02 -4.72
N ILE A 36 10.01 -34.73 -5.53
CA ILE A 36 10.63 -33.40 -5.60
C ILE A 36 9.63 -32.35 -6.09
N PHE A 37 8.87 -32.67 -7.15
CA PHE A 37 7.84 -31.79 -7.68
C PHE A 37 6.84 -31.42 -6.58
N LEU A 38 6.24 -32.41 -5.89
CA LEU A 38 5.27 -32.15 -4.83
C LEU A 38 5.87 -31.37 -3.66
N SER A 39 7.10 -31.68 -3.25
CA SER A 39 7.78 -30.98 -2.15
C SER A 39 8.03 -29.50 -2.44
N ILE A 40 8.18 -29.10 -3.71
CA ILE A 40 8.41 -27.71 -4.11
C ILE A 40 7.10 -27.02 -4.51
N SER A 41 6.27 -27.68 -5.30
CA SER A 41 5.03 -27.10 -5.84
C SER A 41 4.01 -26.82 -4.74
N LEU A 42 3.93 -27.67 -3.71
CA LEU A 42 2.95 -27.52 -2.65
C LEU A 42 3.20 -26.28 -1.78
N PRO A 43 4.42 -26.01 -1.25
CA PRO A 43 4.70 -24.75 -0.56
C PRO A 43 4.45 -23.52 -1.43
N ILE A 44 4.88 -23.55 -2.71
CA ILE A 44 4.66 -22.44 -3.63
C ILE A 44 3.16 -22.19 -3.82
N PHE A 45 2.39 -23.24 -4.04
CA PHE A 45 0.94 -23.14 -4.17
C PHE A 45 0.31 -22.52 -2.93
N ILE A 46 0.68 -22.98 -1.73
CA ILE A 46 0.17 -22.44 -0.47
C ILE A 46 0.48 -20.95 -0.34
N ILE A 47 1.70 -20.51 -0.66
CA ILE A 47 2.08 -19.09 -0.61
C ILE A 47 1.24 -18.26 -1.57
N ILE A 48 1.02 -18.73 -2.80
CA ILE A 48 0.23 -17.97 -3.78
C ILE A 48 -1.26 -17.95 -3.37
N GLN A 49 -1.79 -19.05 -2.82
CA GLN A 49 -3.15 -19.05 -2.27
C GLN A 49 -3.26 -18.06 -1.09
N LEU A 50 -2.30 -18.05 -0.17
CA LEU A 50 -2.27 -17.05 0.91
C LEU A 50 -2.26 -15.63 0.34
N TYR A 51 -1.48 -15.35 -0.72
CA TYR A 51 -1.47 -14.05 -1.39
C TYR A 51 -2.82 -13.64 -1.98
N PHE A 52 -3.62 -14.58 -2.51
CA PHE A 52 -4.93 -14.24 -3.07
C PHE A 52 -6.05 -14.16 -2.03
N TRP A 53 -5.97 -14.97 -0.98
CA TRP A 53 -7.07 -15.13 -0.02
C TRP A 53 -6.87 -14.33 1.28
N ASN A 54 -5.64 -13.96 1.62
CA ASN A 54 -5.34 -13.11 2.78
C ASN A 54 -5.00 -11.68 2.31
N LEU A 55 -5.90 -10.74 2.58
CA LEU A 55 -5.78 -9.33 2.17
C LEU A 55 -4.57 -8.63 2.82
N GLU A 56 -4.30 -8.92 4.10
CA GLU A 56 -3.17 -8.33 4.82
C GLU A 56 -1.85 -8.81 4.22
N PHE A 57 -1.72 -10.12 3.96
CA PHE A 57 -0.54 -10.67 3.30
C PHE A 57 -0.41 -10.16 1.86
N ASN A 58 -1.52 -9.98 1.15
CA ASN A 58 -1.54 -9.38 -0.18
C ASN A 58 -0.96 -7.96 -0.16
N ASN A 59 -1.46 -7.12 0.75
CA ASN A 59 -1.01 -5.74 0.90
C ASN A 59 0.44 -5.67 1.39
N PHE A 60 0.85 -6.55 2.31
CA PHE A 60 2.23 -6.67 2.75
C PHE A 60 3.17 -6.98 1.59
N VAL A 61 2.86 -7.98 0.74
CA VAL A 61 3.67 -8.30 -0.43
C VAL A 61 3.66 -7.15 -1.45
N LYS A 62 2.50 -6.53 -1.70
CA LYS A 62 2.40 -5.33 -2.55
C LYS A 62 3.29 -4.20 -2.06
N SER A 63 3.43 -4.01 -0.75
CA SER A 63 4.31 -2.99 -0.17
C SER A 63 5.78 -3.13 -0.60
N TYR A 64 6.22 -4.35 -0.95
CA TYR A 64 7.57 -4.61 -1.47
C TYR A 64 7.65 -4.50 -2.98
N VAL A 65 6.68 -5.05 -3.70
CA VAL A 65 6.77 -5.21 -5.16
C VAL A 65 6.20 -4.00 -5.91
N PHE A 66 5.13 -3.40 -5.40
CA PHE A 66 4.41 -2.29 -6.02
C PHE A 66 4.04 -1.20 -4.98
N PRO A 67 5.02 -0.59 -4.31
CA PRO A 67 4.73 0.50 -3.38
C PRO A 67 4.25 1.76 -4.11
N SER A 68 3.22 2.40 -3.56
CA SER A 68 2.85 3.78 -3.88
C SER A 68 3.99 4.71 -3.45
N ARG A 69 4.37 5.64 -4.34
CA ARG A 69 5.52 6.54 -4.12
C ARG A 69 5.11 7.97 -3.87
N ASP A 70 4.15 8.46 -4.64
CA ASP A 70 3.69 9.83 -4.54
C ASP A 70 2.16 9.83 -4.62
N PHE A 71 1.56 10.79 -3.93
CA PHE A 71 0.16 11.14 -4.08
C PHE A 71 0.05 12.44 -4.86
N VAL A 72 -0.78 12.43 -5.91
CA VAL A 72 -1.12 13.60 -6.71
C VAL A 72 -2.63 13.74 -6.72
N CYS A 73 -3.10 14.93 -6.38
CA CYS A 73 -4.50 15.31 -6.41
C CYS A 73 -4.82 15.89 -7.80
N GLU A 74 -5.47 15.12 -8.67
CA GLU A 74 -5.72 15.49 -10.08
C GLU A 74 -6.97 16.37 -10.28
N ASP A 75 -7.90 16.42 -9.31
CA ASP A 75 -9.30 16.86 -9.55
C ASP A 75 -9.67 18.22 -8.93
N TYR A 76 -8.70 18.98 -8.42
CA TYR A 76 -8.95 20.30 -7.83
C TYR A 76 -8.61 21.37 -8.87
N GLY A 77 -9.52 21.53 -9.83
CA GLY A 77 -9.32 22.24 -11.11
C GLY A 77 -8.56 23.57 -11.03
N VAL A 78 -7.79 23.85 -12.09
CA VAL A 78 -7.08 25.09 -12.56
C VAL A 78 -6.31 25.95 -11.54
N GLU A 79 -6.70 26.04 -10.28
CA GLU A 79 -6.16 26.98 -9.28
C GLU A 79 -5.33 26.32 -8.18
N VAL A 80 -5.46 25.01 -7.94
CA VAL A 80 -4.61 24.32 -6.98
C VAL A 80 -3.39 23.78 -7.72
N LYS A 81 -2.22 24.33 -7.41
CA LYS A 81 -0.94 23.85 -7.93
C LYS A 81 -0.84 22.36 -7.62
N GLU A 82 -0.72 21.52 -8.65
CA GLU A 82 -0.48 20.08 -8.48
C GLU A 82 0.79 19.91 -7.63
N ILE A 83 0.62 19.45 -6.39
CA ILE A 83 1.72 19.13 -5.50
C ILE A 83 1.72 17.63 -5.31
N ALA A 84 2.81 17.02 -5.76
CA ALA A 84 3.10 15.63 -5.46
C ALA A 84 3.57 15.54 -4.01
N ILE A 85 2.76 14.90 -3.16
CA ILE A 85 3.11 14.61 -1.78
C ILE A 85 3.82 13.25 -1.77
N PRO A 86 5.10 13.19 -1.40
CA PRO A 86 5.82 11.93 -1.37
C PRO A 86 5.25 11.03 -0.26
N LEU A 87 5.23 9.72 -0.52
CA LEU A 87 4.77 8.70 0.40
C LEU A 87 5.95 7.91 0.95
N PRO A 88 5.89 7.45 2.22
CA PRO A 88 6.90 6.57 2.78
C PRO A 88 7.08 5.30 1.93
N LYS A 89 8.28 4.72 1.98
CA LYS A 89 8.52 3.39 1.40
C LYS A 89 7.54 2.38 2.01
N ARG A 90 7.20 1.33 1.25
CA ARG A 90 6.27 0.28 1.70
C ARG A 90 4.86 0.80 2.01
N THR A 91 4.41 1.81 1.27
CA THR A 91 3.03 2.31 1.31
C THR A 91 2.24 1.72 0.15
N VAL A 92 0.98 1.35 0.39
CA VAL A 92 0.08 0.72 -0.59
C VAL A 92 -1.25 1.45 -0.59
N PHE A 93 -1.70 1.86 -1.77
CA PHE A 93 -3.03 2.44 -1.96
C PHE A 93 -4.12 1.42 -1.68
N LEU A 94 -5.03 1.74 -0.76
CA LEU A 94 -6.18 0.90 -0.43
C LEU A 94 -7.45 1.34 -1.16
N GLY A 95 -7.58 2.64 -1.43
CA GLY A 95 -8.77 3.22 -2.05
C GLY A 95 -8.84 4.72 -1.83
N LYS A 96 -9.95 5.32 -2.23
CA LYS A 96 -10.25 6.74 -2.03
C LYS A 96 -11.70 6.90 -1.60
N GLU A 97 -11.96 7.76 -0.62
CA GLU A 97 -13.33 8.15 -0.27
C GLU A 97 -13.81 9.24 -1.24
N GLU A 98 -12.95 10.21 -1.52
CA GLU A 98 -13.17 11.30 -2.49
C GLU A 98 -11.92 11.50 -3.36
N ALA A 99 -12.02 12.32 -4.43
CA ALA A 99 -10.95 12.48 -5.42
C ALA A 99 -9.58 12.84 -4.81
N CYS A 100 -9.55 13.63 -3.73
CA CYS A 100 -8.31 13.96 -2.99
C CYS A 100 -8.36 13.67 -1.49
N SER A 101 -9.03 12.56 -1.16
CA SER A 101 -8.92 11.91 0.14
C SER A 101 -8.58 10.43 -0.06
N PRO A 102 -7.35 10.10 -0.51
CA PRO A 102 -6.89 8.71 -0.61
C PRO A 102 -6.59 8.11 0.76
N ILE A 103 -6.82 6.80 0.85
CA ILE A 103 -6.43 5.98 2.00
C ILE A 103 -5.29 5.07 1.57
N TYR A 104 -4.18 5.16 2.31
CA TYR A 104 -3.03 4.28 2.13
C TYR A 104 -2.80 3.43 3.38
N SER A 105 -2.27 2.22 3.20
CA SER A 105 -1.68 1.44 4.29
C SER A 105 -0.17 1.49 4.17
N THR A 106 0.50 1.74 5.29
CA THR A 106 1.95 1.75 5.35
C THR A 106 2.49 0.73 6.35
N TYR A 107 3.65 0.18 6.02
CA TYR A 107 4.36 -0.82 6.82
C TYR A 107 5.68 -0.27 7.38
N VAL A 108 5.74 1.06 7.55
CA VAL A 108 6.81 1.76 8.28
C VAL A 108 6.36 2.05 9.71
N SER A 109 7.31 2.28 10.61
CA SER A 109 7.00 2.72 11.97
C SER A 109 6.55 4.19 11.99
N ASP A 110 5.78 4.55 13.01
CA ASP A 110 5.40 5.94 13.32
C ASP A 110 6.60 6.88 13.33
N THR A 111 7.71 6.46 13.96
CA THR A 111 8.95 7.24 14.00
C THR A 111 9.52 7.49 12.61
N TYR A 112 9.54 6.48 11.75
CA TYR A 112 10.00 6.62 10.37
C TYR A 112 9.07 7.55 9.58
N PHE A 113 7.76 7.41 9.76
CA PHE A 113 6.77 8.28 9.11
C PHE A 113 7.00 9.75 9.48
N LEU A 114 7.16 10.05 10.76
CA LEU A 114 7.39 11.42 11.24
C LEU A 114 8.72 12.00 10.72
N ASP A 115 9.80 11.23 10.80
CA ASP A 115 11.13 11.66 10.33
C ASP A 115 11.15 11.88 8.81
N PHE A 116 10.47 11.00 8.06
CA PHE A 116 10.31 11.10 6.62
C PHE A 116 9.60 12.39 6.24
N TYR A 117 8.40 12.63 6.78
CA TYR A 117 7.62 13.81 6.41
C TYR A 117 8.24 15.10 6.91
N LYS A 118 8.88 15.12 8.08
CA LYS A 118 9.62 16.30 8.52
C LYS A 118 10.71 16.69 7.52
N THR A 119 11.48 15.71 7.05
CA THR A 119 12.56 15.93 6.07
C THR A 119 12.02 16.41 4.73
N GLU A 120 10.97 15.75 4.22
CA GLU A 120 10.36 16.11 2.93
C GLU A 120 9.69 17.47 2.99
N LEU A 121 8.93 17.79 4.06
CA LEU A 121 8.26 19.07 4.23
C LEU A 121 9.24 20.22 4.39
N ASP A 122 10.36 20.02 5.11
CA ASP A 122 11.45 21.01 5.16
C ASP A 122 12.02 21.28 3.76
N SER A 123 12.23 20.22 2.98
CA SER A 123 12.70 20.36 1.60
C SER A 123 11.68 21.07 0.69
N MET A 124 10.40 20.71 0.80
CA MET A 124 9.31 21.34 0.03
C MET A 124 9.14 22.82 0.40
N LYS A 125 9.28 23.16 1.68
CA LYS A 125 9.28 24.55 2.15
C LYS A 125 10.45 25.35 1.57
N ASN A 126 11.64 24.78 1.56
CA ASN A 126 12.83 25.42 0.97
C ASN A 126 12.70 25.63 -0.55
N ARG A 127 11.95 24.76 -1.24
CA ARG A 127 11.63 24.92 -2.68
C ARG A 127 10.44 25.86 -2.95
N GLY A 128 9.75 26.32 -1.91
CA GLY A 128 8.56 27.17 -2.05
C GLY A 128 7.32 26.42 -2.55
N GLU A 129 7.27 25.09 -2.38
CA GLU A 129 6.09 24.26 -2.67
C GLU A 129 5.07 24.31 -1.52
N VAL A 130 5.56 24.51 -0.29
CA VAL A 130 4.79 24.62 0.95
C VAL A 130 5.13 25.93 1.64
N LEU A 131 4.13 26.64 2.18
CA LEU A 131 4.34 27.86 2.98
C LEU A 131 4.79 27.51 4.40
N SER A 132 4.03 26.64 5.05
CA SER A 132 4.25 26.26 6.45
C SER A 132 3.72 24.86 6.72
N TYR A 133 4.18 24.25 7.81
CA TYR A 133 3.62 23.00 8.31
C TYR A 133 3.72 22.98 9.84
N SER A 134 2.82 22.24 10.50
CA SER A 134 2.82 22.07 11.95
C SER A 134 2.53 20.62 12.32
N TYR A 135 3.12 20.17 13.43
CA TYR A 135 2.88 18.83 13.96
C TYR A 135 1.50 18.76 14.61
N VAL A 136 0.79 17.68 14.34
CA VAL A 136 -0.53 17.39 14.91
C VAL A 136 -0.48 16.01 15.57
N GLU A 137 -1.01 15.94 16.79
CA GLU A 137 -1.20 14.69 17.52
C GLU A 137 -2.56 14.69 18.21
N ASN A 138 -3.36 13.71 17.82
CA ASN A 138 -4.64 13.36 18.41
C ASN A 138 -4.52 11.99 19.09
N LYS A 139 -5.59 11.54 19.76
CA LYS A 139 -5.58 10.26 20.50
C LYS A 139 -5.18 9.07 19.62
N ASP A 140 -5.66 9.05 18.38
CA ASP A 140 -5.53 7.90 17.48
C ASP A 140 -4.69 8.22 16.23
N GLU A 141 -4.22 9.46 16.07
CA GLU A 141 -3.57 9.93 14.83
C GLU A 141 -2.40 10.87 15.14
N ILE A 142 -1.35 10.78 14.33
CA ILE A 142 -0.21 11.69 14.37
C ILE A 142 0.20 12.11 12.97
N GLY A 143 0.78 13.30 12.82
CA GLY A 143 1.31 13.73 11.53
C GLY A 143 1.46 15.23 11.44
N PHE A 144 1.08 15.78 10.28
CA PHE A 144 1.33 17.17 9.94
C PHE A 144 0.13 17.82 9.25
N GLU A 145 -0.21 19.03 9.69
CA GLU A 145 -1.04 19.96 8.91
C GLU A 145 -0.08 20.83 8.06
N VAL A 146 -0.31 20.86 6.75
CA VAL A 146 0.57 21.49 5.76
C VAL A 146 -0.19 22.59 5.03
N GLU A 147 0.33 23.81 5.05
CA GLU A 147 -0.23 24.94 4.32
C GLU A 147 0.51 25.13 3.00
N ILE A 148 -0.17 24.85 1.89
CA ILE A 148 0.40 24.96 0.53
C ILE A 148 0.39 26.42 0.06
N SER A 149 -0.73 27.09 0.28
CA SER A 149 -0.97 28.50 -0.08
C SER A 149 -2.00 29.07 0.89
N PRO A 150 -2.16 30.40 0.99
CA PRO A 150 -3.02 30.99 2.03
C PRO A 150 -4.46 30.44 1.92
N GLY A 151 -4.91 29.73 2.96
CA GLY A 151 -6.24 29.11 3.01
C GLY A 151 -6.38 27.73 2.37
N ASN A 152 -5.33 27.20 1.71
CA ASN A 152 -5.31 25.84 1.16
C ASN A 152 -4.39 24.95 2.02
N LYS A 153 -5.00 24.03 2.76
CA LYS A 153 -4.31 23.15 3.70
C LYS A 153 -4.43 21.69 3.29
N VAL A 154 -3.47 20.89 3.71
CA VAL A 154 -3.45 19.44 3.57
C VAL A 154 -3.06 18.81 4.88
N ASP A 155 -3.88 17.89 5.36
CA ASP A 155 -3.55 17.07 6.51
C ASP A 155 -2.91 15.77 6.02
N ILE A 156 -1.74 15.45 6.58
CA ILE A 156 -1.01 14.20 6.32
C ILE A 156 -0.89 13.48 7.66
N LEU A 157 -1.76 12.50 7.89
CA LEU A 157 -1.92 11.83 9.18
C LEU A 157 -1.71 10.32 9.04
N ILE A 158 -1.12 9.70 10.06
CA ILE A 158 -1.07 8.25 10.22
C ILE A 158 -1.89 7.86 11.46
N GLN A 159 -2.82 6.93 11.28
CA GLN A 159 -3.57 6.32 12.36
C GLN A 159 -2.66 5.34 13.12
N ARG A 160 -2.55 5.53 14.43
CA ARG A 160 -1.83 4.63 15.32
C ARG A 160 -2.59 3.30 15.40
N SER A 161 -1.91 2.23 15.03
CA SER A 161 -2.43 0.87 15.13
C SER A 161 -1.49 0.06 16.04
N GLU A 162 -2.08 -0.76 16.92
CA GLU A 162 -1.31 -1.70 17.75
C GLU A 162 -0.67 -2.80 16.90
N ASP A 163 -1.31 -3.16 15.79
CA ASP A 163 -0.73 -3.99 14.76
C ASP A 163 0.20 -3.13 13.92
N SER A 164 1.40 -3.63 13.63
CA SER A 164 2.56 -3.00 12.96
C SER A 164 2.34 -2.34 11.56
N THR A 165 1.12 -1.95 11.23
CA THR A 165 0.65 -1.32 10.01
C THR A 165 -0.12 -0.03 10.35
N GLY A 166 0.29 1.12 9.82
CA GLY A 166 -0.45 2.37 9.98
C GLY A 166 -1.32 2.66 8.75
N LEU A 167 -2.46 3.31 8.95
CA LEU A 167 -3.25 3.86 7.85
C LEU A 167 -2.87 5.33 7.67
N ILE A 168 -2.40 5.70 6.49
CA ILE A 168 -2.11 7.09 6.14
C ILE A 168 -3.34 7.67 5.45
N THR A 169 -3.80 8.80 5.95
CA THR A 169 -4.84 9.62 5.34
C THR A 169 -4.22 10.94 4.90
N ILE A 170 -4.49 11.34 3.66
CA ILE A 170 -4.10 12.65 3.14
C ILE A 170 -5.38 13.37 2.72
N GLU A 171 -5.71 14.48 3.38
CA GLU A 171 -6.97 15.19 3.14
C GLU A 171 -6.71 16.65 2.77
N TYR A 172 -7.24 17.09 1.62
CA TYR A 172 -7.20 18.50 1.21
C TYR A 172 -8.37 19.27 1.82
N LYS A 173 -8.07 20.32 2.60
CA LYS A 173 -9.05 21.23 3.22
C LYS A 173 -8.97 22.61 2.57
N ARG A 174 -10.13 23.10 2.09
CA ARG A 174 -10.31 24.47 1.58
C ARG A 174 -11.21 25.23 2.55
N ASN A 175 -10.81 26.45 2.90
CA ASN A 175 -11.70 27.43 3.54
C ASN A 175 -12.57 28.14 2.50
#